data_AF-A0A9E0DSQ8-F1
#
_entry.id   AF-A0A9E0DSQ8-F1
#
_cell.length_a   1.000
_cell.length_b   1.000
_cell.length_c   1.000
_cell.angle_alpha   90.00
_cell.angle_beta   90.00
_cell.angle_gamma   90.00
#
_symmetry.space_group_name_H-M   'P 1'
#
loop_
_entity.id
_entity.type
_entity.pdbx_description
1 polymer ?
#
loop_
_entity_poly.entity_id
_entity_poly.type
_entity_poly.pdbx_seq_one_letter_code
_entity_poly.pdbx_strand_id
1 'polypeptide(L)'
;MNKRLPCYIVSDLLPLYQDDILSEQTKKDIDKHLTECRECQKKMAAMKTQLDIQNTNVDLKINPLKKVRFYQKILTVLGAVIAFILGACIPIAILGFTVLERGEIAAYQIERVKGLWYVLTSWSCASGIVVCVIYFLLILLIKKIIKKKGK
;
A
#
# COMPACT_ATOMS: atom_id res chain seq x y z
N MET A 1 36.42 28.23 -7.16
CA MET A 1 35.47 28.09 -8.29
C MET A 1 34.42 27.04 -7.93
N ASN A 2 33.17 27.44 -7.65
CA ASN A 2 32.08 26.49 -7.46
C ASN A 2 31.67 25.92 -8.83
N LYS A 3 32.30 24.83 -9.25
CA LYS A 3 31.87 24.08 -10.44
C LYS A 3 30.57 23.37 -10.08
N ARG A 4 29.42 23.95 -10.44
CA ARG A 4 28.16 23.20 -10.42
C ARG A 4 28.24 22.15 -11.52
N LEU A 5 28.05 20.86 -11.18
CA LEU A 5 27.96 19.82 -12.19
C LEU A 5 26.72 20.05 -13.06
N PRO A 6 26.83 19.96 -14.39
CA PRO A 6 25.68 20.05 -15.28
C PRO A 6 24.79 18.80 -15.16
N CYS A 7 23.47 18.98 -15.30
CA CYS A 7 22.48 17.92 -15.10
C CYS A 7 22.69 16.68 -15.98
N TYR A 8 23.18 16.85 -17.22
CA TYR A 8 23.38 15.71 -18.13
C TYR A 8 24.46 14.76 -17.61
N ILE A 9 25.55 15.29 -17.05
CA ILE A 9 26.62 14.48 -16.44
C ILE A 9 26.07 13.73 -15.22
N VAL A 10 25.29 14.40 -14.37
CA VAL A 10 24.70 13.74 -13.19
C VAL A 10 23.72 12.64 -13.62
N SER A 11 22.94 12.86 -14.68
CA SER A 11 22.02 11.87 -15.24
C SER A 11 22.72 10.61 -15.74
N ASP A 12 23.91 10.74 -16.32
CA ASP A 12 24.69 9.61 -16.84
C ASP A 12 25.46 8.87 -15.74
N LEU A 13 25.88 9.60 -14.70
CA LEU A 13 26.59 9.03 -13.55
C LEU A 13 25.65 8.48 -12.47
N LEU A 14 24.36 8.82 -12.52
CA LEU A 14 23.33 8.41 -11.55
C LEU A 14 23.26 6.88 -11.32
N PRO A 15 23.33 6.02 -12.36
CA PRO A 15 23.41 4.57 -12.18
C PRO A 15 24.68 4.15 -11.43
N LEU A 16 25.84 4.70 -11.81
CA LEU A 16 27.13 4.38 -11.18
C LEU A 16 27.21 4.89 -9.72
N TYR A 17 26.56 6.01 -9.43
CA TYR A 17 26.41 6.55 -8.09
C TYR A 17 25.57 5.60 -7.21
N GLN A 18 24.50 5.04 -7.76
CA GLN A 18 23.64 4.08 -7.07
C GLN A 18 24.36 2.75 -6.75
N ASP A 19 25.29 2.33 -7.60
CA ASP A 19 26.14 1.15 -7.41
C ASP A 19 27.36 1.40 -6.51
N ASP A 20 27.49 2.61 -5.95
CA ASP A 20 28.56 3.05 -5.03
C ASP A 20 30.00 2.94 -5.59
N ILE A 21 30.16 2.78 -6.91
CA ILE A 21 31.45 2.57 -7.59
C ILE A 21 32.18 3.87 -7.97
N LEU A 22 31.57 5.03 -7.70
CA LEU A 22 32.19 6.33 -7.97
C LEU A 22 33.22 6.72 -6.91
N SER A 23 34.17 7.59 -7.30
CA SER A 23 35.09 8.19 -6.34
C SER A 23 34.37 9.11 -5.34
N GLU A 24 34.88 9.20 -4.11
CA GLU A 24 34.29 10.03 -3.04
C GLU A 24 34.13 11.51 -3.42
N GLN A 25 35.02 12.03 -4.25
CA GLN A 25 34.94 13.41 -4.73
C GLN A 25 33.75 13.60 -5.67
N THR A 26 33.54 12.67 -6.60
CA THR A 26 32.41 12.68 -7.53
C THR A 26 31.07 12.47 -6.80
N LYS A 27 31.02 11.62 -5.77
CA LYS A 27 29.82 11.43 -4.95
C LYS A 27 29.36 12.73 -4.28
N LYS A 28 30.28 13.45 -3.63
CA LYS A 28 29.98 14.76 -2.98
C LYS A 28 29.44 15.79 -3.96
N ASP A 29 29.93 15.78 -5.19
CA ASP A 29 29.48 16.69 -6.23
C ASP A 29 28.07 16.33 -6.74
N ILE A 30 27.77 15.04 -6.87
CA ILE A 30 26.44 14.52 -7.20
C ILE A 30 25.45 14.80 -6.05
N ASP A 31 25.84 14.60 -4.79
CA ASP A 31 25.00 14.90 -3.62
C ASP A 31 24.56 16.36 -3.59
N LYS A 32 25.51 17.28 -3.77
CA LYS A 32 25.20 18.72 -3.87
C LYS A 32 24.23 19.00 -5.00
N HIS A 33 24.45 18.41 -6.18
CA HIS A 33 23.54 18.60 -7.31
C HIS A 33 22.14 18.03 -7.03
N LEU A 34 22.04 16.85 -6.40
CA LEU A 34 20.78 16.25 -6.02
C LEU A 34 20.03 17.10 -4.99
N THR A 35 20.70 17.85 -4.12
CA THR A 35 19.99 18.77 -3.20
C THR A 35 19.30 19.94 -3.90
N GLU A 36 19.81 20.35 -5.07
CA GLU A 36 19.33 21.53 -5.79
C GLU A 36 18.43 21.19 -6.99
N CYS A 37 18.62 20.02 -7.61
CA CYS A 37 17.97 19.63 -8.85
C CYS A 37 16.87 18.59 -8.64
N ARG A 38 15.61 19.03 -8.71
CA ARG A 38 14.42 18.17 -8.60
C ARG A 38 14.33 17.11 -9.70
N GLU A 39 14.78 17.42 -10.91
CA GLU A 39 14.71 16.49 -12.04
C GLU A 39 15.65 15.30 -11.83
N CYS A 40 16.87 15.54 -11.34
CA CYS A 40 17.82 14.48 -10.99
C CYS A 40 17.34 13.65 -9.79
N GLN A 41 16.69 14.28 -8.79
CA GLN A 41 16.04 13.55 -7.69
C GLN A 41 14.94 12.60 -8.18
N LYS A 42 14.07 13.07 -9.09
CA LYS A 42 13.00 12.23 -9.67
C LYS A 42 13.58 11.03 -10.40
N LYS A 43 14.62 11.24 -11.23
CA LYS A 43 15.30 10.14 -11.95
C LYS A 43 15.87 9.12 -10.98
N MET A 44 16.55 9.57 -9.92
CA MET A 44 17.08 8.70 -8.87
C MET A 44 15.99 7.88 -8.17
N ALA A 45 14.87 8.52 -7.82
CA ALA A 45 13.73 7.86 -7.19
C ALA A 45 13.08 6.82 -8.11
N ALA A 46 12.93 7.13 -9.40
CA ALA A 46 12.41 6.20 -10.40
C ALA A 46 13.30 4.96 -10.53
N MET A 47 14.62 5.15 -10.60
CA MET A 47 15.60 4.05 -10.68
C MET A 47 15.55 3.16 -9.42
N LYS A 48 15.52 3.75 -8.21
CA LYS A 48 15.38 2.99 -6.95
C LYS A 48 14.09 2.17 -6.92
N THR A 49 12.98 2.75 -7.38
CA THR A 49 11.68 2.06 -7.42
C THR A 49 11.70 0.88 -8.38
N GLN A 50 12.29 1.04 -9.58
CA GLN A 50 12.43 -0.06 -10.54
C GLN A 50 13.30 -1.21 -10.01
N LEU A 51 14.38 -0.90 -9.28
CA LEU A 51 15.22 -1.91 -8.65
C LEU A 51 14.50 -2.66 -7.53
N ASP A 52 13.72 -1.97 -6.68
CA ASP A 52 12.95 -2.61 -5.61
C ASP A 52 11.88 -3.57 -6.16
N ILE A 53 11.19 -3.17 -7.25
CA ILE A 53 10.23 -4.03 -7.96
C ILE A 53 10.94 -5.25 -8.57
N GLN A 54 12.09 -5.06 -9.20
CA GLN A 54 12.85 -6.17 -9.79
C GLN A 54 13.38 -7.12 -8.73
N ASN A 55 13.97 -6.61 -7.64
CA ASN A 55 14.44 -7.40 -6.51
C ASN A 55 13.30 -8.16 -5.83
N THR A 56 12.14 -7.53 -5.67
CA THR A 56 10.93 -8.20 -5.16
C THR A 56 10.54 -9.35 -6.08
N ASN A 57 10.48 -9.14 -7.41
CA ASN A 57 10.18 -10.20 -8.37
C ASN A 57 11.21 -11.33 -8.36
N VAL A 58 12.49 -11.00 -8.20
CA VAL A 58 13.60 -11.96 -8.13
C VAL A 58 13.55 -12.76 -6.82
N ASP A 59 13.37 -12.15 -5.65
CA ASP A 59 13.19 -12.87 -4.37
C ASP A 59 11.95 -13.79 -4.40
N LEU A 60 10.86 -13.35 -5.04
CA LEU A 60 9.66 -14.16 -5.26
C LEU A 60 9.90 -15.35 -6.22
N LYS A 61 10.83 -15.23 -7.16
CA LYS A 61 11.21 -16.29 -8.11
C LYS A 61 12.17 -17.30 -7.48
N ILE A 62 13.10 -16.84 -6.64
CA ILE A 62 14.09 -17.70 -5.96
C ILE A 62 13.46 -18.46 -4.80
N ASN A 63 12.47 -17.88 -4.11
CA ASN A 63 11.78 -18.51 -2.98
C ASN A 63 10.26 -18.64 -3.25
N PRO A 64 9.80 -19.72 -3.90
CA PRO A 64 8.37 -19.89 -4.23
C PRO A 64 7.46 -19.93 -3.00
N LEU A 65 8.00 -20.30 -1.84
CA LEU A 65 7.28 -20.34 -0.56
C LEU A 65 6.96 -18.94 0.01
N LYS A 66 7.77 -17.92 -0.31
CA LYS A 66 7.48 -16.53 0.09
C LYS A 66 6.40 -15.93 -0.81
N LYS A 67 6.36 -16.34 -2.08
CA LYS A 67 5.36 -15.90 -3.06
C LYS A 67 3.95 -16.11 -2.55
N VAL A 68 3.61 -17.33 -2.14
CA VAL A 68 2.26 -17.66 -1.65
C VAL A 68 1.83 -16.76 -0.48
N ARG A 69 2.71 -16.48 0.47
CA ARG A 69 2.37 -15.62 1.63
C ARG A 69 2.19 -14.16 1.25
N PHE A 70 2.98 -13.66 0.31
CA PHE A 70 2.86 -12.29 -0.16
C PHE A 70 1.53 -12.06 -0.87
N TYR A 71 1.16 -12.97 -1.80
CA TYR A 71 -0.14 -12.92 -2.48
C TYR A 71 -1.30 -13.07 -1.50
N GLN A 72 -1.18 -13.94 -0.49
CA GLN A 72 -2.22 -14.11 0.53
C GLN A 72 -2.42 -12.83 1.38
N LYS A 73 -1.33 -12.12 1.73
CA LYS A 73 -1.44 -10.81 2.40
C LYS A 73 -2.10 -9.76 1.53
N ILE A 74 -1.69 -9.65 0.26
CA ILE A 74 -2.26 -8.68 -0.68
C ILE A 74 -3.75 -8.95 -0.91
N LEU A 75 -4.14 -10.22 -1.14
CA LEU A 75 -5.53 -10.59 -1.34
C LEU A 75 -6.39 -10.26 -0.12
N THR A 76 -5.86 -10.44 1.08
CA THR A 76 -6.56 -10.10 2.33
C THR A 76 -6.76 -8.59 2.45
N VAL A 77 -5.72 -7.79 2.18
CA VAL A 77 -5.81 -6.32 2.21
C VAL A 77 -6.81 -5.82 1.16
N LEU A 78 -6.75 -6.35 -0.07
CA LEU A 78 -7.68 -5.98 -1.13
C LEU A 78 -9.13 -6.32 -0.77
N GLY A 79 -9.36 -7.51 -0.21
CA GLY A 79 -10.68 -7.93 0.27
C GLY A 79 -11.21 -7.03 1.39
N ALA A 80 -10.36 -6.62 2.32
CA ALA A 80 -10.73 -5.69 3.40
C ALA A 80 -11.11 -4.31 2.86
N VAL A 81 -10.36 -3.78 1.89
CA VAL A 81 -10.66 -2.48 1.26
C VAL A 81 -11.99 -2.53 0.50
N ILE A 82 -12.23 -3.60 -0.28
CA ILE A 82 -13.50 -3.78 -1.01
C ILE A 82 -14.68 -3.88 -0.05
N ALA A 83 -14.56 -4.69 1.01
CA ALA A 83 -15.60 -4.84 2.02
C ALA A 83 -15.91 -3.52 2.72
N PHE A 84 -14.89 -2.70 3.00
CA PHE A 84 -15.06 -1.37 3.60
C PHE A 84 -15.80 -0.41 2.66
N ILE A 85 -15.43 -0.35 1.39
CA ILE A 85 -16.08 0.50 0.39
C ILE A 85 -17.54 0.11 0.21
N LEU A 86 -17.83 -1.19 0.07
CA LEU A 86 -19.20 -1.68 -0.08
C LEU A 86 -20.02 -1.42 1.20
N GLY A 87 -19.45 -1.69 2.38
CA GLY A 87 -20.11 -1.42 3.66
C GLY A 87 -20.47 0.05 3.86
N ALA A 88 -19.65 0.98 3.37
CA ALA A 88 -19.91 2.42 3.43
C ALA A 88 -20.91 2.89 2.36
N CYS A 89 -20.79 2.40 1.12
CA CYS A 89 -21.59 2.88 -0.01
C CYS A 89 -23.04 2.35 -0.01
N ILE A 90 -23.27 1.10 0.44
CA ILE A 90 -24.61 0.48 0.45
C ILE A 90 -25.65 1.29 1.26
N PRO A 91 -25.41 1.71 2.52
CA PRO A 91 -26.40 2.46 3.28
C PRO A 91 -26.67 3.85 2.68
N ILE A 92 -25.65 4.50 2.11
CA ILE A 92 -25.78 5.79 1.45
C ILE A 92 -26.65 5.66 0.18
N ALA A 93 -26.44 4.60 -0.60
CA ALA A 93 -27.24 4.33 -1.80
C ALA A 93 -28.69 4.01 -1.46
N ILE A 94 -28.97 3.23 -0.41
CA ILE A 94 -30.33 2.93 0.05
C ILE A 94 -31.05 4.22 0.48
N LEU A 95 -30.37 5.08 1.25
CA LEU A 95 -30.93 6.38 1.65
C LEU A 95 -31.21 7.27 0.45
N GLY A 96 -30.24 7.43 -0.47
CA GLY A 96 -30.40 8.23 -1.68
C GLY A 96 -31.54 7.74 -2.58
N PHE A 97 -31.65 6.42 -2.78
CA PHE A 97 -32.72 5.80 -3.57
C PHE A 97 -34.10 6.03 -2.95
N THR A 98 -34.22 5.86 -1.63
CA THR A 98 -35.51 6.09 -0.94
C THR A 98 -35.98 7.54 -0.96
N VAL A 99 -35.05 8.50 -1.05
CA VAL A 99 -35.36 9.95 -1.19
C VAL A 99 -35.82 10.27 -2.61
N LEU A 100 -35.18 9.68 -3.63
CA LEU A 100 -35.54 9.83 -5.04
C LEU A 100 -36.94 9.29 -5.36
N GLU A 101 -37.31 8.17 -4.74
CA GLU A 101 -38.58 7.49 -5.03
C GLU A 101 -39.79 8.12 -4.32
N ARG A 102 -39.59 8.81 -3.20
CA ARG A 102 -40.68 9.31 -2.35
C ARG A 102 -40.84 10.83 -2.31
N GLY A 103 -39.90 11.61 -2.84
CA GLY A 103 -40.03 13.07 -3.01
C GLY A 103 -40.17 13.92 -1.74
N GLU A 104 -40.34 13.32 -0.57
CA GLU A 104 -40.47 14.00 0.73
C GLU A 104 -39.56 13.40 1.80
N ILE A 105 -38.87 14.27 2.53
CA ILE A 105 -37.97 13.90 3.64
C ILE A 105 -38.82 13.71 4.91
N ALA A 106 -39.53 12.59 5.01
CA ALA A 106 -40.34 12.30 6.19
C ALA A 106 -39.44 12.08 7.42
N ALA A 107 -39.51 12.98 8.41
CA ALA A 107 -38.69 12.99 9.63
C ALA A 107 -38.70 11.67 10.42
N TYR A 108 -39.74 10.84 10.26
CA TYR A 108 -39.86 9.50 10.83
C TYR A 108 -38.78 8.51 10.33
N GLN A 109 -38.25 8.68 9.11
CA GLN A 109 -37.22 7.78 8.58
C GLN A 109 -35.85 7.98 9.22
N ILE A 110 -35.56 9.17 9.76
CA ILE A 110 -34.26 9.49 10.39
C ILE A 110 -34.05 8.67 11.67
N GLU A 111 -35.12 8.46 12.44
CA GLU A 111 -35.08 7.70 13.70
C GLU A 111 -34.80 6.20 13.46
N ARG A 112 -35.44 5.63 12.44
CA ARG A 112 -35.25 4.23 12.05
C ARG A 112 -33.89 3.99 11.38
N VAL A 113 -33.41 4.99 10.64
CA VAL A 113 -32.07 4.99 10.03
C VAL A 113 -30.97 5.07 11.09
N LYS A 114 -31.15 5.84 12.19
CA LYS A 114 -30.21 5.84 13.32
C LYS A 114 -30.09 4.47 13.99
N GLY A 115 -31.23 3.80 14.23
CA GLY A 115 -31.23 2.44 14.80
C GLY A 115 -30.56 1.42 13.89
N LEU A 116 -30.87 1.48 12.60
CA LEU A 116 -30.25 0.61 11.60
C LEU A 116 -28.75 0.92 11.44
N TRP A 117 -28.34 2.19 11.49
CA TRP A 117 -26.93 2.60 11.51
C TRP A 117 -26.18 2.01 12.71
N TYR A 118 -26.74 2.08 13.92
CA TYR A 118 -26.08 1.55 15.12
C TYR A 118 -25.91 0.02 15.07
N VAL A 119 -26.93 -0.69 14.56
CA VAL A 119 -26.86 -2.16 14.34
C VAL A 119 -25.87 -2.51 13.22
N LEU A 120 -25.83 -1.73 12.13
CA LEU A 120 -24.92 -1.97 11.01
C LEU A 120 -23.45 -1.64 11.37
N THR A 121 -23.23 -0.57 12.13
CA THR A 121 -21.92 -0.18 12.66
C THR A 121 -21.42 -1.20 13.68
N SER A 122 -22.28 -1.66 14.60
CA SER A 122 -21.91 -2.70 15.57
C SER A 122 -21.59 -4.04 14.90
N TRP A 123 -22.35 -4.46 13.89
CA TRP A 123 -22.02 -5.66 13.10
C TRP A 123 -20.78 -5.48 12.21
N SER A 124 -20.51 -4.28 11.69
CA SER A 124 -19.26 -3.99 10.98
C SER A 124 -18.05 -4.02 11.90
N CYS A 125 -18.15 -3.49 13.12
CA CYS A 125 -17.08 -3.59 14.11
C CYS A 125 -16.85 -5.05 14.53
N ALA A 126 -17.92 -5.81 14.77
CA ALA A 126 -17.81 -7.23 15.12
C ALA A 126 -17.21 -8.06 13.98
N SER A 127 -17.65 -7.85 12.72
CA SER A 127 -17.09 -8.56 11.57
C SER A 127 -15.64 -8.17 11.31
N GLY A 128 -15.29 -6.89 11.45
CA GLY A 128 -13.91 -6.42 11.36
C GLY A 128 -12.99 -7.07 12.39
N ILE A 129 -13.44 -7.17 13.65
CA ILE A 129 -12.68 -7.86 14.71
C ILE A 129 -12.51 -9.34 14.37
N VAL A 130 -13.57 -10.02 13.92
CA VAL A 130 -13.52 -11.44 13.54
C VAL A 130 -12.55 -11.68 12.40
N VAL A 131 -12.56 -10.85 11.36
CA VAL A 131 -11.62 -10.94 10.23
C VAL A 131 -10.18 -10.72 10.70
N CYS A 132 -9.94 -9.73 11.56
CA CYS A 132 -8.62 -9.48 12.16
C CYS A 132 -8.12 -10.67 12.99
N VAL A 133 -8.99 -11.28 13.80
CA VAL A 133 -8.65 -12.46 14.61
C VAL A 133 -8.35 -13.67 13.74
N ILE A 134 -9.17 -13.95 12.73
CA ILE A 134 -8.94 -15.05 11.78
C ILE A 134 -7.61 -14.84 11.04
N TYR A 135 -7.34 -13.62 10.57
CA TYR A 135 -6.08 -13.29 9.89
C TYR A 135 -4.86 -13.49 10.81
N PHE A 136 -4.94 -13.04 12.07
CA PHE A 136 -3.89 -13.25 13.06
C PHE A 136 -3.64 -14.74 13.32
N LEU A 137 -4.71 -15.54 13.46
CA LEU A 137 -4.60 -16.99 13.63
C LEU A 137 -3.97 -17.67 12.41
N LEU A 138 -4.33 -17.28 11.19
CA LEU A 138 -3.71 -17.79 9.97
C LEU A 138 -2.21 -17.49 9.93
N ILE A 139 -1.79 -16.28 10.30
CA ILE A 139 -0.36 -15.93 10.41
C ILE A 139 0.36 -16.82 11.42
N LEU A 140 -0.24 -17.06 12.60
CA LEU A 140 0.34 -17.93 13.62
C LEU A 140 0.48 -19.37 13.13
N LEU A 141 -0.53 -19.91 12.44
CA LEU A 141 -0.48 -21.25 11.86
C LEU A 141 0.62 -21.37 10.81
N ILE A 142 0.74 -20.38 9.92
CA ILE A 142 1.81 -20.33 8.93
C ILE A 142 3.18 -20.31 9.62
N LYS A 143 3.36 -19.49 10.66
CA LYS A 143 4.61 -19.42 11.43
C LYS A 143 4.95 -20.76 12.10
N LYS A 144 3.93 -21.45 12.65
CA LYS A 144 4.08 -22.78 13.27
C LYS A 144 4.49 -23.85 12.25
N ILE A 145 3.91 -23.83 11.04
CA ILE A 145 4.26 -24.78 9.97
C ILE A 145 5.71 -24.60 9.49
N ILE A 146 6.20 -23.36 9.38
CA ILE A 146 7.60 -23.08 8.99
C ILE A 146 8.56 -23.63 10.04
N LYS A 147 8.31 -23.33 11.32
CA LYS A 147 9.17 -23.77 12.41
C LYS A 147 9.25 -25.30 12.51
N LYS A 148 8.17 -26.00 12.11
CA LYS A 148 8.11 -27.47 12.09
C LYS A 148 8.84 -28.09 10.89
N LYS A 149 8.99 -27.38 9.76
CA LYS A 149 9.73 -27.85 8.57
C LYS A 149 11.24 -27.58 8.62
N GLY A 150 11.69 -26.69 9.50
CA GLY A 150 13.11 -26.34 9.68
C GLY A 150 13.81 -27.12 10.81
N LYS A 151 13.18 -28.16 11.33
CA LYS A 151 13.73 -29.13 12.29
C LYS A 151 13.61 -30.51 11.66
#